data_AF-A0A401FJM5-F1
#
_entry.id   AF-A0A401FJM5-F1
#
_cell.length_a   1.000
_cell.length_b   1.000
_cell.length_c   1.000
_cell.angle_alpha   90.00
_cell.angle_beta   90.00
_cell.angle_gamma   90.00
#
_symmetry.space_group_name_H-M   'P 1'
#
loop_
_entity.id
_entity.type
_entity.pdbx_description
1 polymer ?
#
loop_
_entity_poly.entity_id
_entity_poly.type
_entity_poly.pdbx_seq_one_letter_code
_entity_poly.pdbx_strand_id
1 'polypeptide(L)' 'MLSQDTSVRTALLTMYIIGLVFLIVMFFVLNHLNGKFWTRASAGISIIAIIMVTIITFLINVA' A
#
# COMPACT_ATOMS: atom_id res chain seq x y z
N MET A 1 15.70 24.54 2.95
CA MET A 1 14.37 24.02 3.37
C MET A 1 13.75 23.12 2.29
N LEU A 2 13.82 23.47 1.00
CA LEU A 2 13.31 22.66 -0.13
C LEU A 2 13.80 21.20 -0.24
N SER A 3 15.00 20.89 0.26
CA SER A 3 15.62 19.54 0.12
C SER A 3 15.16 18.54 1.19
N GLN A 4 14.67 19.01 2.34
CA GLN A 4 14.07 18.12 3.34
C GLN A 4 12.68 17.66 2.89
N ASP A 5 11.88 18.53 2.25
CA ASP A 5 10.54 18.17 1.77
C ASP A 5 10.60 17.07 0.71
N THR A 6 11.59 17.14 -0.18
CA THR A 6 11.82 16.09 -1.20
C THR A 6 12.31 14.80 -0.58
N SER A 7 13.29 14.84 0.31
CA SER A 7 13.82 13.64 0.98
C SER A 7 12.77 12.91 1.83
N VAL A 8 11.95 13.67 2.58
CA VAL A 8 10.85 13.15 3.40
C VAL A 8 9.73 12.57 2.52
N ARG A 9 9.37 13.25 1.42
CA ARG A 9 8.41 12.73 0.43
C ARG A 9 8.90 11.42 -0.18
N THR A 10 10.17 11.33 -0.59
CA THR A 10 10.74 10.10 -1.14
C THR A 10 10.71 8.97 -0.11
N ALA A 11 11.09 9.24 1.15
CA ALA A 11 11.02 8.26 2.23
C ALA A 11 9.59 7.76 2.48
N LEU A 12 8.59 8.66 2.51
CA LEU A 12 7.17 8.32 2.63
C LEU A 12 6.71 7.43 1.49
N LEU A 13 7.02 7.80 0.25
CA LEU A 13 6.64 7.03 -0.94
C LEU A 13 7.23 5.61 -0.89
N THR A 14 8.49 5.49 -0.48
CA THR A 14 9.18 4.21 -0.32
C THR A 14 8.54 3.34 0.77
N MET A 15 8.18 3.94 1.91
CA MET A 15 7.49 3.25 3.01
C MET A 15 6.12 2.71 2.58
N TYR A 16 5.34 3.49 1.84
CA TYR A 16 4.04 3.07 1.31
C TYR A 16 4.17 1.94 0.29
N ILE A 17 5.17 1.99 -0.60
CA ILE A 17 5.45 0.91 -1.55
C ILE A 17 5.76 -0.40 -0.82
N ILE A 18 6.62 -0.37 0.20
CA ILE A 18 6.96 -1.55 1.00
C ILE A 18 5.70 -2.11 1.71
N GLY A 19 4.86 -1.22 2.26
CA GLY A 19 3.57 -1.61 2.86
C GLY A 19 2.63 -2.31 1.86
N LEU A 20 2.59 -1.83 0.62
CA LEU A 20 1.83 -2.43 -0.47
C LEU A 20 2.32 -3.84 -0.81
N VAL A 21 3.64 -4.04 -0.88
CA VAL A 21 4.24 -5.37 -1.10
C VAL A 21 3.85 -6.33 0.02
N PHE A 22 3.91 -5.88 1.28
CA PHE A 22 3.48 -6.69 2.43
C PHE A 22 2.00 -7.06 2.37
N LEU A 23 1.12 -6.13 1.96
CA LEU A 23 -0.30 -6.41 1.77
C LEU A 23 -0.56 -7.47 0.70
N ILE A 24 0.19 -7.43 -0.41
CA ILE A 24 0.09 -8.44 -1.49
C ILE A 24 0.54 -9.81 -0.99
N VAL A 25 1.66 -9.87 -0.26
CA VAL A 25 2.15 -11.13 0.33
C VAL A 25 1.14 -11.69 1.34
N MET A 26 0.62 -10.84 2.24
CA MET A 26 -0.40 -11.22 3.21
C MET A 26 -1.67 -11.74 2.52
N PHE A 27 -2.09 -11.11 1.41
CA PHE A 27 -3.20 -11.56 0.60
C PHE A 27 -2.95 -12.96 0.03
N PHE A 28 -1.74 -13.21 -0.49
CA PHE A 28 -1.37 -14.51 -1.04
C PHE A 28 -1.33 -15.59 0.04
N VAL A 29 -0.78 -15.29 1.22
CA VAL A 29 -0.76 -16.18 2.38
C VAL A 29 -2.19 -16.50 2.83
N LEU A 30 -3.06 -15.49 2.96
CA LEU A 30 -4.45 -15.69 3.33
C LEU A 30 -5.22 -16.49 2.29
N ASN A 31 -4.99 -16.25 0.99
CA ASN A 31 -5.59 -17.05 -0.08
C ASN A 31 -5.14 -18.51 -0.01
N HIS A 32 -3.84 -18.75 0.23
CA HIS A 32 -3.28 -20.09 0.36
C HIS A 32 -3.86 -20.85 1.57
N LEU A 33 -4.02 -20.16 2.71
CA LEU A 33 -4.58 -20.76 3.93
C LEU A 33 -6.09 -21.02 3.83
N ASN A 34 -6.85 -20.14 3.18
CA ASN A 34 -8.32 -20.25 3.13
C ASN A 34 -8.82 -21.08 1.93
N GLY A 35 -7.98 -21.37 0.94
CA GLY A 35 -8.34 -22.09 -0.28
C GLY A 35 -9.41 -21.40 -1.14
N LYS A 36 -9.78 -20.15 -0.81
CA LYS A 36 -10.77 -19.32 -1.48
C LYS A 36 -10.16 -17.96 -1.79
N PHE A 37 -10.15 -17.64 -3.09
CA PHE A 37 -9.65 -16.37 -3.65
C PHE A 37 -10.30 -15.11 -3.08
N TRP A 38 -11.50 -15.22 -2.49
CA TRP A 38 -12.21 -14.06 -1.96
C TRP A 38 -12.90 -14.39 -0.63
N THR A 39 -12.31 -13.91 0.46
CA THR A 39 -12.86 -14.00 1.82
C THR A 39 -12.99 -12.61 2.44
N ARG A 40 -13.81 -12.44 3.48
CA ARG A 40 -14.01 -11.11 4.12
C ARG A 40 -12.69 -10.40 4.49
N ALA A 41 -11.65 -11.17 4.87
CA ALA A 41 -10.31 -10.65 5.13
C ALA A 41 -9.66 -10.01 3.89
N SER A 42 -9.78 -10.66 2.72
CA SER A 42 -9.26 -10.15 1.45
C SER A 42 -9.98 -8.86 0.97
N ALA A 43 -11.27 -8.71 1.29
CA ALA A 43 -12.00 -7.47 1.02
C ALA A 43 -11.45 -6.29 1.86
N GLY A 44 -11.13 -6.53 3.14
CA GLY A 44 -10.46 -5.53 3.98
C GLY A 44 -9.09 -5.12 3.43
N ILE A 45 -8.30 -6.09 2.96
CA ILE A 45 -6.99 -5.84 2.34
C ILE A 45 -7.11 -5.01 1.06
N SER A 46 -8.11 -5.30 0.22
CA SER A 46 -8.34 -4.50 -1.00
C SER A 46 -8.70 -3.05 -0.71
N ILE A 47 -9.49 -2.78 0.34
CA ILE A 47 -9.84 -1.41 0.75
C ILE A 47 -8.59 -0.65 1.21
N ILE A 48 -7.77 -1.28 2.05
CA ILE A 48 -6.51 -0.67 2.54
C ILE A 48 -5.55 -0.40 1.37
N ALA A 49 -5.44 -1.33 0.42
CA ALA A 49 -4.63 -1.15 -0.78
C ALA A 49 -5.10 0.06 -1.61
N ILE A 50 -6.41 0.24 -1.79
CA ILE A 50 -6.97 1.38 -2.52
C ILE A 50 -6.64 2.71 -1.82
N ILE A 51 -6.75 2.76 -0.48
CA ILE A 51 -6.42 3.95 0.30
C ILE A 51 -4.92 4.28 0.14
N MET A 52 -4.04 3.28 0.28
CA MET A 52 -2.60 3.46 0.10
C MET A 52 -2.24 3.96 -1.30
N VAL A 53 -2.85 3.38 -2.34
CA VAL A 53 -2.66 3.84 -3.72
C VAL A 53 -3.11 5.28 -3.88
N THR A 54 -4.28 5.64 -3.35
CA THR A 54 -4.81 7.01 -3.41
C THR A 54 -3.85 8.01 -2.75
N ILE A 55 -3.28 7.66 -1.60
CA ILE A 55 -2.29 8.49 -0.90
C ILE A 55 -1.02 8.66 -1.73
N ILE A 56 -0.52 7.59 -2.37
CA ILE A 56 0.64 7.67 -3.27
C ILE A 56 0.34 8.60 -4.45
N THR A 57 -0.81 8.42 -5.12
CA THR A 57 -1.21 9.26 -6.26
C THR A 57 -1.35 10.73 -5.86
N PHE A 58 -1.90 10.99 -4.67
CA PHE A 58 -1.98 12.33 -4.11
C PHE A 58 -0.59 12.91 -3.82
N LEU A 59 0.32 12.13 -3.22
CA LEU A 59 1.70 12.55 -2.97
C LEU A 59 2.45 12.90 -4.26
N ILE A 60 2.19 12.16 -5.35
CA ILE A 60 2.80 12.41 -6.66
C ILE A 60 2.17 13.63 -7.35
N ASN A 61 0.86 13.82 -7.23
CA ASN A 61 0.14 14.91 -7.93
C ASN A 61 0.22 16.25 -7.20
N VAL A 62 0.45 16.23 -5.88
CA VAL A 62 0.76 17.42 -5.06
C VAL A 62 2.26 17.75 -5.08
N ALA A 63 3.06 17.01 -5.86
CA ALA A 63 4.49 17.28 -6.05
C ALA A 63 4.74 18.41 -7.04
#